data_AF-C4XQI4-F1
#
_entry.id   AF-C4XQI4-F1
#
_cell.length_a   1.000
_cell.length_b   1.000
_cell.length_c   1.000
_cell.angle_alpha   90.00
_cell.angle_beta   90.00
_cell.angle_gamma   90.00
#
_symmetry.space_group_name_H-M   'P 1'
#
loop_
_entity.id
_entity.type
_entity.pdbx_description
1 polymer ?
#
loop_
_entity_poly.entity_id
_entity_poly.type
_entity_poly.pdbx_seq_one_letter_code
_entity_poly.pdbx_strand_id
1 'polypeptide(L)'
;MRDNAGTAGPQPSRTWDNYRDYRSNRDNYYAGQGWSAPNYAYQSAPSFGLWDAMFLWFMLRQASGPSFMYNHQGDPGVQAFRQEADKLAASNADLKKQLADMDAKIDQMRKDGRPVDPKSMDGVDPSVALAAEHVVREDAPKTSGMGSWVWILGAGVAVAALLMLLTRRHQNTKRR
;
A
#
# COMPACT_ATOMS: atom_id res chain seq x y z
N MET A 1 -1.72 -26.29 26.44
CA MET A 1 -1.46 -25.75 25.09
C MET A 1 -2.17 -24.41 25.03
N ARG A 2 -1.42 -23.31 24.92
CA ARG A 2 -1.97 -21.95 24.88
C ARG A 2 -2.11 -21.57 23.41
N ASP A 3 -3.35 -21.55 22.94
CA ASP A 3 -3.66 -21.05 21.62
C ASP A 3 -3.53 -19.53 21.65
N ASN A 4 -2.38 -19.02 21.22
CA ASN A 4 -2.14 -17.60 20.95
C ASN A 4 -2.91 -17.18 19.68
N ALA A 5 -4.24 -17.31 19.68
CA ALA A 5 -5.13 -16.87 18.60
C ALA A 5 -5.57 -15.41 18.76
N GLY A 6 -4.74 -14.59 19.38
CA GLY A 6 -5.09 -13.25 19.84
C GLY A 6 -4.30 -12.13 19.17
N THR A 7 -4.26 -12.07 17.83
CA THR A 7 -3.87 -10.89 17.01
C THR A 7 -3.78 -11.19 15.50
N ALA A 8 -4.45 -12.22 14.98
CA ALA A 8 -4.46 -12.43 13.52
C ALA A 8 -5.38 -11.39 12.87
N GLY A 9 -4.82 -10.45 12.11
CA GLY A 9 -5.57 -9.56 11.24
C GLY A 9 -6.40 -10.34 10.19
N PRO A 10 -7.21 -9.65 9.38
CA PRO A 10 -8.01 -10.30 8.34
C PRO A 10 -7.15 -11.23 7.49
N GLN A 11 -7.63 -12.47 7.32
CA GLN A 11 -6.96 -13.45 6.47
C GLN A 11 -7.48 -13.33 5.04
N PRO A 12 -6.61 -13.51 4.03
CA PRO A 12 -7.06 -13.51 2.65
C PRO A 12 -8.05 -14.64 2.39
N SER A 13 -9.13 -14.34 1.68
CA SER A 13 -10.07 -15.32 1.13
C SER A 13 -9.42 -16.20 0.05
N ARG A 14 -8.36 -15.70 -0.60
CA ARG A 14 -7.62 -16.31 -1.69
C ARG A 14 -6.18 -15.79 -1.73
N THR A 15 -5.25 -16.67 -2.11
CA THR A 15 -3.87 -16.28 -2.43
C THR A 15 -3.57 -16.50 -3.92
N TRP A 16 -2.51 -15.86 -4.41
CA TRP A 16 -2.06 -15.92 -5.79
C TRP A 16 -0.61 -16.37 -5.88
N ASP A 17 -0.27 -17.10 -6.94
CA ASP A 17 1.10 -17.60 -7.15
C ASP A 17 2.03 -16.52 -7.74
N ASN A 18 1.46 -15.45 -8.31
CA ASN A 18 2.22 -14.38 -8.92
C ASN A 18 1.48 -13.04 -8.91
N TYR A 19 2.24 -11.95 -9.04
CA TYR A 19 1.73 -10.57 -9.05
C TYR A 19 0.84 -10.23 -10.26
N ARG A 20 0.96 -10.96 -11.38
CA ARG A 20 0.15 -10.69 -12.57
C ARG A 20 -1.31 -11.08 -12.32
N ASP A 21 -1.52 -12.27 -11.77
CA ASP A 21 -2.87 -12.78 -11.49
C ASP A 21 -3.54 -12.01 -10.37
N TYR A 22 -2.79 -11.63 -9.32
CA TYR A 22 -3.27 -10.73 -8.28
C TYR A 22 -3.75 -9.40 -8.86
N ARG A 23 -2.91 -8.71 -9.66
CA ARG A 23 -3.27 -7.42 -10.25
C ARG A 23 -4.48 -7.52 -11.17
N SER A 24 -4.53 -8.57 -12.02
CA SER A 24 -5.68 -8.78 -12.88
C SER A 24 -6.98 -8.99 -12.10
N ASN A 25 -6.95 -9.77 -11.02
CA ASN A 25 -8.11 -9.96 -10.15
C ASN A 25 -8.56 -8.65 -9.49
N ARG A 26 -7.61 -7.90 -8.92
CA ARG A 26 -7.86 -6.63 -8.27
C ARG A 26 -8.46 -5.60 -9.24
N ASP A 27 -7.87 -5.49 -10.43
CA ASP A 27 -8.33 -4.54 -11.44
C ASP A 27 -9.72 -4.92 -11.96
N ASN A 28 -10.01 -6.22 -12.14
CA ASN A 28 -11.35 -6.71 -12.48
C ASN A 28 -12.37 -6.44 -11.37
N TYR A 29 -11.99 -6.59 -10.10
CA TYR A 29 -12.85 -6.27 -8.96
C TYR A 29 -13.26 -4.80 -8.99
N TYR A 30 -12.29 -3.89 -9.17
CA TYR A 30 -12.58 -2.46 -9.26
C TYR A 30 -13.41 -2.09 -10.49
N ALA A 31 -13.08 -2.64 -11.67
CA ALA A 31 -13.82 -2.41 -12.89
C ALA A 31 -15.29 -2.89 -12.77
N GLY A 32 -15.52 -4.02 -12.11
CA GLY A 32 -16.86 -4.54 -11.82
C GLY A 32 -17.69 -3.63 -10.91
N GLN A 33 -17.05 -2.76 -10.13
CA GLN A 33 -17.69 -1.72 -9.33
C GLN A 33 -17.76 -0.36 -10.05
N GLY A 34 -17.41 -0.31 -11.35
CA GLY A 34 -17.40 0.91 -12.14
C GLY A 34 -16.32 1.91 -11.73
N TRP A 35 -15.31 1.47 -10.98
CA TRP A 35 -14.25 2.34 -10.49
C TRP A 35 -13.01 2.29 -11.39
N SER A 36 -12.47 3.46 -11.70
CA SER A 36 -11.15 3.64 -12.28
C SER A 36 -10.29 4.49 -11.36
N ALA A 37 -9.04 4.06 -11.17
CA ALA A 37 -8.13 4.73 -10.27
C ALA A 37 -7.79 6.14 -10.78
N PRO A 38 -8.01 7.19 -9.96
CA PRO A 38 -7.62 8.55 -10.32
C PRO A 38 -6.09 8.70 -10.31
N ASN A 39 -5.56 9.64 -11.10
CA ASN A 39 -4.11 9.83 -11.28
C ASN A 39 -3.34 9.99 -9.96
N TYR A 40 -3.93 10.64 -8.96
CA TYR A 40 -3.30 10.82 -7.65
C TYR A 40 -3.09 9.50 -6.89
N ALA A 41 -3.91 8.48 -7.13
CA ALA A 41 -3.76 7.17 -6.48
C ALA A 41 -2.47 6.46 -6.94
N TYR A 42 -2.05 6.69 -8.18
CA TYR A 42 -0.78 6.16 -8.72
C TYR A 42 0.47 6.89 -8.24
N GLN A 43 0.31 8.08 -7.65
CA GLN A 43 1.41 8.86 -7.06
C GLN A 43 1.63 8.53 -5.57
N SER A 44 0.78 7.65 -5.01
CA SER A 44 0.81 7.25 -3.62
C SER A 44 1.76 6.08 -3.37
N ALA A 45 1.98 5.75 -2.10
CA ALA A 45 2.67 4.53 -1.70
C ALA A 45 1.94 3.28 -2.26
N PRO A 46 2.64 2.15 -2.48
CA PRO A 46 2.01 0.92 -2.98
C PRO A 46 1.10 0.24 -1.95
N SER A 47 1.38 0.42 -0.67
CA SER A 47 0.61 -0.12 0.46
C SER A 47 0.74 0.80 1.68
N PHE A 48 -0.19 0.64 2.63
CA PHE A 48 -0.16 1.30 3.93
C PHE A 48 -0.32 0.26 5.03
N GLY A 49 0.80 -0.20 5.58
CA GLY A 49 0.80 -1.29 6.56
C GLY A 49 0.22 -2.56 5.93
N LEU A 50 -0.86 -3.08 6.52
CA LEU A 50 -1.52 -4.30 6.04
C LEU A 50 -2.32 -4.10 4.73
N TRP A 51 -2.68 -2.86 4.41
CA TRP A 51 -3.68 -2.55 3.38
C TRP A 51 -3.05 -2.19 2.03
N ASP A 52 -3.65 -2.67 0.94
CA ASP A 52 -3.32 -2.23 -0.41
C ASP A 52 -3.72 -0.74 -0.57
N ALA A 53 -2.83 0.07 -1.14
CA ALA A 53 -3.11 1.51 -1.27
C ALA A 53 -4.26 1.77 -2.23
N MET A 54 -4.33 1.03 -3.34
CA MET A 54 -5.40 1.19 -4.32
C MET A 54 -6.76 0.86 -3.71
N PHE A 55 -6.80 -0.14 -2.83
CA PHE A 55 -7.99 -0.48 -2.07
C PHE A 55 -8.46 0.68 -1.18
N LEU A 56 -7.55 1.33 -0.43
CA LEU A 56 -7.93 2.46 0.42
C LEU A 56 -8.43 3.66 -0.41
N TRP A 57 -7.81 3.93 -1.56
CA TRP A 57 -8.30 4.94 -2.51
C TRP A 57 -9.67 4.58 -3.10
N PHE A 58 -9.90 3.32 -3.42
CA PHE A 58 -11.19 2.80 -3.86
C PHE A 58 -12.26 3.02 -2.78
N MET A 59 -11.91 2.80 -1.51
CA MET A 59 -12.84 2.95 -0.39
C MET A 59 -13.39 4.36 -0.23
N LEU A 60 -12.67 5.40 -0.64
CA LEU A 60 -13.19 6.77 -0.57
C LEU A 60 -14.50 7.00 -1.34
N ARG A 61 -14.77 6.18 -2.37
CA ARG A 61 -15.96 6.33 -3.24
C ARG A 61 -17.04 5.29 -2.99
N GLN A 62 -16.73 4.22 -2.28
CA GLN A 62 -17.65 3.12 -2.08
C GLN A 62 -18.55 3.37 -0.87
N ALA A 63 -19.77 2.84 -0.91
CA ALA A 63 -20.73 2.95 0.20
C ALA A 63 -20.21 2.35 1.52
N SER A 64 -19.39 1.29 1.47
CA SER A 64 -18.77 0.66 2.65
C SER A 64 -17.56 1.42 3.19
N GLY A 65 -17.02 2.39 2.43
CA GLY A 65 -15.81 3.15 2.78
C GLY A 65 -15.83 3.79 4.16
N PRO A 66 -16.87 4.59 4.50
CA PRO A 66 -16.98 5.19 5.82
C PRO A 66 -16.95 4.14 6.94
N SER A 67 -17.72 3.05 6.81
CA SER A 67 -17.78 1.98 7.83
C SER A 67 -16.41 1.32 8.01
N PHE A 68 -15.72 1.05 6.90
CA PHE A 68 -14.36 0.52 6.92
C PHE A 68 -13.40 1.46 7.66
N MET A 69 -13.32 2.73 7.25
CA MET A 69 -12.42 3.71 7.86
C MET A 69 -12.73 3.95 9.34
N TYR A 70 -14.02 3.90 9.73
CA TYR A 70 -14.45 4.02 11.12
C TYR A 70 -13.98 2.84 11.97
N ASN A 71 -14.16 1.62 11.48
CA ASN A 71 -13.79 0.39 12.16
C ASN A 71 -12.26 0.22 12.30
N HIS A 72 -11.52 0.72 11.31
CA HIS A 72 -10.05 0.65 11.25
C HIS A 72 -9.35 1.96 11.63
N GLN A 73 -10.03 2.92 12.27
CA GLN A 73 -9.44 4.24 12.62
C GLN A 73 -8.22 4.18 13.56
N GLY A 74 -8.08 3.08 14.31
CA GLY A 74 -6.93 2.81 15.18
C GLY A 74 -5.75 2.13 14.47
N ASP A 75 -5.90 1.72 13.20
CA ASP A 75 -4.87 1.02 12.45
C ASP A 75 -3.80 2.00 11.93
N PRO A 76 -2.49 1.72 12.14
CA PRO A 76 -1.42 2.60 11.68
C PRO A 76 -1.39 2.81 10.16
N GLY A 77 -1.79 1.81 9.38
CA GLY A 77 -1.89 1.90 7.92
C GLY A 77 -3.01 2.85 7.49
N VAL A 78 -4.18 2.73 8.09
CA VAL A 78 -5.31 3.65 7.84
C VAL A 78 -4.96 5.09 8.24
N GLN A 79 -4.26 5.28 9.36
CA GLN A 79 -3.79 6.60 9.78
C GLN A 79 -2.75 7.18 8.81
N ALA A 80 -1.80 6.38 8.34
CA ALA A 80 -0.80 6.80 7.36
C ALA A 80 -1.43 7.16 6.01
N PHE A 81 -2.39 6.35 5.54
CA PHE A 81 -3.18 6.66 4.35
C PHE A 81 -3.93 7.99 4.51
N ARG A 82 -4.55 8.23 5.67
CA ARG A 82 -5.29 9.46 5.90
C ARG A 82 -4.38 10.69 5.81
N GLN A 83 -3.20 10.64 6.39
CA GLN A 83 -2.22 11.72 6.29
C GLN A 83 -1.78 11.97 4.84
N GLU A 84 -1.58 10.93 4.05
CA GLU A 84 -1.25 11.06 2.63
C GLU A 84 -2.41 11.67 1.82
N ALA A 85 -3.63 11.22 2.09
CA ALA A 85 -4.83 11.75 1.46
C ALA A 85 -5.03 13.23 1.76
N ASP A 86 -4.83 13.66 3.02
CA ASP A 86 -4.91 15.07 3.41
C ASP A 86 -3.84 15.93 2.72
N LYS A 87 -2.61 15.42 2.54
CA LYS A 87 -1.56 16.12 1.77
C LYS A 87 -1.96 16.31 0.32
N LEU A 88 -2.43 15.26 -0.35
CA LEU A 88 -2.85 15.33 -1.75
C LEU A 88 -4.10 16.21 -1.93
N ALA A 89 -5.00 16.22 -0.94
CA ALA A 89 -6.19 17.06 -0.94
C ALA A 89 -5.87 18.56 -0.84
N ALA A 90 -4.71 18.95 -0.32
CA ALA A 90 -4.29 20.35 -0.24
C ALA A 90 -4.25 21.03 -1.62
N SER A 91 -3.90 20.27 -2.67
CA SER A 91 -3.86 20.73 -4.06
C SER A 91 -4.98 20.15 -4.94
N ASN A 92 -5.95 19.42 -4.37
CA ASN A 92 -7.01 18.74 -5.13
C ASN A 92 -8.37 18.96 -4.47
N ALA A 93 -9.17 19.86 -5.03
CA ALA A 93 -10.49 20.23 -4.51
C ALA A 93 -11.49 19.05 -4.50
N ASP A 94 -11.45 18.19 -5.52
CA ASP A 94 -12.35 17.03 -5.62
C ASP A 94 -12.03 15.99 -4.55
N LEU A 95 -10.73 15.71 -4.33
CA LEU A 95 -10.30 14.82 -3.27
C LEU A 95 -10.64 15.39 -1.89
N LYS A 96 -10.42 16.70 -1.68
CA LYS A 96 -10.82 17.39 -0.46
C LYS A 96 -12.32 17.22 -0.16
N LYS A 97 -13.17 17.34 -1.18
CA LYS A 97 -14.60 17.10 -1.05
C LYS A 97 -14.91 15.64 -0.68
N GLN A 98 -14.27 14.67 -1.34
CA GLN A 98 -14.47 13.24 -1.04
C GLN A 98 -14.10 12.91 0.41
N LEU A 99 -12.99 13.44 0.91
CA LEU A 99 -12.58 13.24 2.30
C LEU A 99 -13.57 13.89 3.28
N ALA A 100 -14.03 15.11 3.01
CA ALA A 100 -15.02 15.78 3.86
C ALA A 100 -16.37 15.04 3.90
N ASP A 101 -16.84 14.54 2.75
CA ASP A 101 -18.08 13.76 2.66
C ASP A 101 -17.94 12.41 3.41
N MET A 102 -16.75 11.82 3.41
CA MET A 102 -16.44 10.61 4.19
C MET A 102 -16.39 10.90 5.70
N ASP A 103 -15.70 11.98 6.10
CA ASP A 103 -15.55 12.39 7.49
C ASP A 103 -16.90 12.70 8.13
N ALA A 104 -17.81 13.37 7.40
CA ALA A 104 -19.17 13.64 7.86
C ALA A 104 -19.95 12.36 8.20
N LYS A 105 -19.79 11.29 7.39
CA LYS A 105 -20.44 9.99 7.65
C LYS A 105 -19.81 9.26 8.83
N ILE A 106 -18.48 9.33 8.96
CA ILE A 106 -17.73 8.80 10.10
C ILE A 106 -18.17 9.47 11.40
N ASP A 107 -18.30 10.80 11.39
CA ASP A 107 -18.78 11.58 12.53
C ASP A 107 -20.21 11.23 12.90
N GLN A 108 -21.07 10.99 11.91
CA GLN A 108 -22.44 10.53 12.16
C GLN A 108 -22.44 9.18 12.87
N MET A 109 -21.67 8.19 12.41
CA MET A 109 -21.57 6.88 13.08
C MET A 109 -21.06 7.00 14.53
N ARG A 110 -20.14 7.93 14.79
CA ARG A 110 -19.66 8.23 16.14
C ARG A 110 -20.78 8.80 17.03
N LYS A 111 -21.57 9.73 16.50
CA LYS A 111 -22.72 10.32 17.22
C LYS A 111 -23.81 9.29 17.50
N ASP A 112 -24.02 8.36 16.57
CA ASP A 112 -24.96 7.25 16.71
C ASP A 112 -24.48 6.18 17.70
N GLY A 113 -23.27 6.32 18.27
CA GLY A 113 -22.73 5.37 19.24
C GLY A 113 -22.42 3.99 18.66
N ARG A 114 -22.17 3.89 17.34
CA ARG A 114 -21.77 2.62 16.74
C ARG A 114 -20.48 2.12 17.41
N PRO A 115 -20.37 0.82 17.72
CA PRO A 115 -19.11 0.27 18.23
C PRO A 115 -18.08 0.17 17.10
N VAL A 116 -16.81 0.38 17.46
CA VAL A 116 -15.66 0.14 16.57
C VAL A 116 -15.32 -1.34 16.61
N ASP A 117 -15.27 -2.00 15.45
CA ASP A 117 -14.80 -3.37 15.32
C ASP A 117 -13.60 -3.47 14.36
N PRO A 118 -12.36 -3.54 14.88
CA PRO A 118 -11.16 -3.65 14.05
C PRO A 118 -11.07 -4.91 13.18
N LYS A 119 -11.98 -5.88 13.32
CA LYS A 119 -12.03 -7.08 12.49
C LYS A 119 -13.08 -7.01 11.37
N SER A 120 -13.91 -5.95 11.36
CA SER A 120 -14.97 -5.80 10.38
C SER A 120 -14.41 -5.61 8.97
N MET A 121 -14.93 -6.40 8.04
CA MET A 121 -14.65 -6.36 6.60
C MET A 121 -15.93 -6.01 5.82
N ASP A 122 -16.84 -5.22 6.39
CA ASP A 122 -18.22 -5.00 5.88
C ASP A 122 -18.25 -4.72 4.36
N GLY A 123 -18.62 -5.74 3.56
CA GLY A 123 -18.75 -5.64 2.12
C GLY A 123 -17.44 -5.58 1.33
N VAL A 124 -16.31 -5.95 1.95
CA VAL A 124 -14.97 -5.93 1.37
C VAL A 124 -14.42 -7.36 1.27
N ASP A 125 -13.88 -7.72 0.10
CA ASP A 125 -13.11 -8.95 -0.04
C ASP A 125 -11.72 -8.77 0.60
N PRO A 126 -11.36 -9.52 1.65
CA PRO A 126 -10.06 -9.40 2.30
C PRO A 126 -8.89 -9.53 1.33
N SER A 127 -9.00 -10.34 0.28
CA SER A 127 -7.89 -10.56 -0.65
C SER A 127 -7.65 -9.38 -1.60
N VAL A 128 -8.61 -8.47 -1.72
CA VAL A 128 -8.47 -7.18 -2.42
C VAL A 128 -8.00 -6.09 -1.45
N ALA A 129 -8.40 -6.18 -0.18
CA ALA A 129 -8.05 -5.21 0.85
C ALA A 129 -6.59 -5.29 1.29
N LEU A 130 -6.06 -6.50 1.36
CA LEU A 130 -4.71 -6.78 1.83
C LEU A 130 -3.67 -6.41 0.79
N ALA A 131 -2.54 -5.87 1.26
CA ALA A 131 -1.40 -5.58 0.40
C ALA A 131 -0.87 -6.84 -0.29
N ALA A 132 -0.27 -6.66 -1.48
CA ALA A 132 0.18 -7.74 -2.33
C ALA A 132 1.13 -8.72 -1.62
N GLU A 133 2.03 -8.22 -0.76
CA GLU A 133 2.94 -9.06 0.05
C GLU A 133 2.22 -10.06 0.99
N HIS A 134 0.96 -9.83 1.33
CA HIS A 134 0.18 -10.71 2.21
C HIS A 134 -0.67 -11.74 1.46
N VAL A 135 -0.78 -11.61 0.14
CA VAL A 135 -1.68 -12.44 -0.68
C VAL A 135 -0.98 -13.13 -1.85
N VAL A 136 0.18 -12.63 -2.27
CA VAL A 136 1.02 -13.25 -3.31
C VAL A 136 2.05 -14.15 -2.64
N ARG A 137 2.04 -15.43 -3.03
CA ARG A 137 3.02 -16.45 -2.66
C ARG A 137 3.92 -16.69 -3.85
N GLU A 138 4.75 -15.70 -4.18
CA GLU A 138 5.78 -15.93 -5.18
C GLU A 138 6.88 -16.77 -4.53
N ASP A 139 7.09 -17.99 -5.03
CA ASP A 139 8.29 -18.74 -4.70
C ASP A 139 9.48 -17.87 -5.12
N ALA A 140 10.32 -17.49 -4.14
CA ALA A 140 11.59 -16.84 -4.44
C ALA A 140 12.26 -17.62 -5.57
N PRO A 141 12.72 -16.97 -6.65
CA PRO A 141 13.21 -17.66 -7.83
C PRO A 141 14.23 -18.68 -7.36
N LYS A 142 13.91 -19.99 -7.54
CA LYS A 142 14.83 -21.07 -7.23
C LYS A 142 16.08 -20.75 -8.03
N THR A 143 17.10 -20.27 -7.32
CA THR A 143 18.39 -19.95 -7.90
C THR A 143 18.95 -21.31 -8.29
N SER A 144 18.65 -21.72 -9.52
CA SER A 144 19.12 -22.99 -10.05
C SER A 144 20.64 -22.90 -10.03
N GLY A 145 21.26 -23.76 -9.24
CA GLY A 145 22.65 -23.65 -8.87
C GLY A 145 23.57 -23.63 -10.08
N MET A 146 24.27 -22.51 -10.27
CA MET A 146 25.65 -22.44 -10.75
C MET A 146 26.15 -20.99 -10.60
N GLY A 147 27.10 -20.73 -9.70
CA GLY A 147 27.86 -19.46 -9.67
C GLY A 147 27.61 -18.55 -8.46
N SER A 148 28.07 -18.99 -7.29
CA SER A 148 27.96 -18.29 -6.01
C SER A 148 29.03 -17.20 -5.78
N TRP A 149 29.31 -16.21 -6.64
CA TRP A 149 30.36 -15.19 -6.34
C TRP A 149 30.03 -13.72 -6.66
N VAL A 150 28.82 -13.21 -6.39
CA VAL A 150 28.58 -11.75 -6.47
C VAL A 150 28.18 -11.19 -5.11
N TRP A 151 29.03 -10.30 -4.62
CA TRP A 151 28.99 -9.64 -3.33
C TRP A 151 27.78 -8.71 -3.16
N ILE A 152 27.37 -8.61 -1.90
CA ILE A 152 26.42 -7.66 -1.31
C ILE A 152 26.86 -6.21 -1.61
N LEU A 153 26.01 -5.46 -2.32
CA LEU A 153 25.83 -4.01 -2.21
C LEU A 153 24.33 -3.77 -2.45
N GLY A 154 23.50 -3.59 -1.43
CA GLY A 154 23.49 -2.37 -0.65
C GLY A 154 22.99 -1.24 -1.53
N ALA A 155 21.69 -0.97 -1.51
CA ALA A 155 21.06 0.17 -2.16
C ALA A 155 21.87 1.45 -1.91
N GLY A 156 22.50 2.03 -2.94
CA GLY A 156 23.28 3.25 -2.72
C GLY A 156 24.34 3.71 -3.74
N VAL A 157 24.45 3.14 -4.96
CA VAL A 157 25.50 3.60 -5.93
C VAL A 157 24.97 3.84 -7.34
N ALA A 158 23.77 4.41 -7.48
CA ALA A 158 23.31 4.92 -8.79
C ALA A 158 23.68 6.40 -9.04
N VAL A 159 24.27 7.12 -8.07
CA VAL A 159 24.59 8.56 -8.21
C VAL A 159 26.09 8.88 -8.15
N ALA A 160 26.95 7.98 -7.66
CA ALA A 160 28.39 8.30 -7.50
C ALA A 160 29.23 8.11 -8.77
N ALA A 161 28.76 7.34 -9.77
CA ALA A 161 29.55 7.04 -10.97
C ALA A 161 29.65 8.21 -11.97
N LEU A 162 28.78 9.22 -11.85
CA LEU A 162 28.77 10.36 -12.78
C LEU A 162 29.62 11.56 -12.33
N LEU A 163 30.08 11.60 -11.07
CA LEU A 163 30.91 12.70 -10.55
C LEU A 163 32.41 12.38 -10.46
N MET A 164 32.83 11.12 -10.57
CA MET A 164 34.26 10.75 -10.53
C MET A 164 34.98 10.74 -11.89
N LEU A 165 34.26 10.98 -12.99
CA LEU A 165 34.86 11.08 -14.33
C LEU A 165 35.30 12.51 -14.71
N LEU A 166 35.00 13.52 -13.87
CA LEU A 166 35.36 14.93 -14.14
C LEU A 166 36.56 15.45 -13.33
N THR A 167 37.08 14.69 -12.36
CA THR A 167 38.20 15.16 -11.51
C THR A 167 39.53 14.44 -11.77
N ARG A 168 39.57 13.43 -12.66
CA ARG A 168 40.80 12.66 -12.94
C ARG A 168 41.74 13.32 -13.95
N ARG A 169 41.66 14.65 -14.09
CA ARG A 169 42.54 15.45 -14.94
C ARG A 169 43.13 16.63 -14.18
N HIS A 170 43.66 16.39 -12.99
CA HIS A 170 44.67 17.29 -12.40
C HIS A 170 45.38 16.61 -11.23
N GLN A 171 46.70 16.79 -11.14
CA GLN A 171 47.61 16.40 -10.04
C GLN A 171 48.09 14.93 -10.09
N ASN A 172 49.37 14.56 -10.06
CA ASN A 172 50.67 15.24 -9.92
C ASN A 172 51.71 14.19 -10.37
N THR A 173 52.58 14.44 -11.35
CA THR A 173 53.99 14.80 -11.12
C THR A 173 54.49 14.64 -9.67
N LYS A 174 55.24 13.56 -9.39
CA LYS A 174 56.55 13.57 -8.70
C LYS A 174 57.07 12.16 -8.38
N ARG A 175 58.38 11.98 -8.64
CA ARG A 175 59.31 10.89 -8.28
C ARG A 175 59.16 9.62 -9.14
N ARG A 176 60.19 9.10 -9.82
CA ARG A 176 61.64 9.11 -9.59
C ARG A 176 62.43 9.69 -10.75
#